data_AF-A0A523X9B2-F1
#
_entry.id   AF-A0A523X9B2-F1
#
_cell.length_a   1.000
_cell.length_b   1.000
_cell.length_c   1.000
_cell.angle_alpha   90.00
_cell.angle_beta   90.00
_cell.angle_gamma   90.00
#
_symmetry.space_group_name_H-M   'P 1'
#
loop_
_entity.id
_entity.type
_entity.pdbx_description
1 polymer ?
#
loop_
_entity_poly.entity_id
_entity_poly.type
_entity_poly.pdbx_seq_one_letter_code
_entity_poly.pdbx_strand_id
1 'polypeptide(L)'
;MKSFEAKIPEKLYKYIEKLVNEENFESIDSFVNHAIYWIAELYGFGEQSEGKSLKDLIADVVFSKKGTEVKETPKVKVAVKEPDIPNKDLILESYSSSKFMFEDAIFAACQFAALKQGNAPISKEEFNKSLEQMAEAGILTQIQQGDKTMWKRN
;
A
#
# COMPACT_ATOMS: atom_id res chain seq x y z
N MET A 1 18.50 20.79 -21.44
CA MET A 1 18.74 20.46 -20.02
C MET A 1 18.15 21.60 -19.19
N LYS A 2 17.03 21.38 -18.51
CA LYS A 2 16.50 22.32 -17.52
C LYS A 2 16.31 21.51 -16.24
N SER A 3 17.22 21.68 -15.29
CA SER A 3 17.04 21.16 -13.93
C SER A 3 15.83 21.86 -13.32
N PHE A 4 14.91 21.08 -12.76
CA PHE A 4 13.83 21.63 -11.96
C PHE A 4 14.33 21.79 -10.52
N GLU A 5 14.72 23.01 -10.16
CA GLU A 5 15.02 23.35 -8.77
C GLU A 5 13.70 23.62 -8.03
N ALA A 6 13.07 22.56 -7.53
CA ALA A 6 12.03 22.72 -6.52
C ALA A 6 12.69 23.03 -5.17
N LYS A 7 12.50 24.24 -4.66
CA LYS A 7 12.82 24.54 -3.26
C LYS A 7 11.78 23.85 -2.38
N ILE A 8 12.12 22.66 -1.90
CA ILE A 8 11.35 21.98 -0.86
C ILE A 8 11.47 22.85 0.40
N PRO A 9 10.35 23.27 1.03
CA PRO A 9 10.40 24.01 2.28
C PRO A 9 11.19 23.21 3.32
N GLU A 10 12.16 23.85 3.98
CA GLU A 10 13.06 23.19 4.93
C GLU A 10 12.30 22.48 6.06
N LYS A 11 11.16 23.06 6.48
CA LYS A 11 10.26 22.46 7.47
C LYS A 11 9.66 21.13 7.01
N LEU A 12 9.34 21.01 5.72
CA LEU A 12 8.80 19.79 5.13
C LEU A 12 9.91 18.74 5.01
N TYR A 13 11.09 19.14 4.56
CA TYR A 13 12.24 18.24 4.46
C TYR A 13 12.62 17.63 5.82
N LYS A 14 12.73 18.46 6.87
CA LYS A 14 12.98 17.99 8.25
C LYS A 14 11.90 17.07 8.78
N TYR A 15 10.65 17.27 8.37
CA TYR A 15 9.55 16.38 8.73
C TYR A 15 9.68 15.02 8.04
N ILE A 16 10.07 14.98 6.77
CA ILE A 16 10.32 13.74 6.04
C ILE A 16 11.50 12.98 6.65
N GLU A 17 12.61 13.66 6.96
CA GLU A 17 13.75 13.04 7.65
C GLU A 17 13.36 12.46 9.00
N LYS A 18 12.51 13.15 9.77
CA LYS A 18 11.98 12.61 11.02
C LYS A 18 11.24 11.30 10.79
N LEU A 19 10.37 11.22 9.77
CA LEU A 19 9.62 10.01 9.46
C LEU A 19 10.50 8.83 9.03
N VAL A 20 11.60 9.12 8.31
CA VAL A 20 12.60 8.11 7.94
C VAL A 20 13.38 7.63 9.18
N ASN A 21 13.81 8.56 10.05
CA ASN A 21 14.54 8.24 11.28
C ASN A 21 13.69 7.46 12.30
N GLU A 22 12.37 7.67 12.28
CA GLU A 22 11.39 6.91 13.08
C GLU A 22 11.01 5.57 12.44
N GLU A 23 11.71 5.14 11.37
CA GLU A 23 11.49 3.89 10.63
C GLU A 23 10.07 3.76 10.03
N ASN A 24 9.34 4.87 9.85
CA ASN A 24 8.06 4.88 9.14
C ASN A 24 8.24 4.72 7.63
N PHE A 25 9.40 5.12 7.10
CA PHE A 25 9.79 4.97 5.69
C PHE A 25 11.26 4.56 5.58
N GLU A 26 11.58 3.71 4.60
CA GLU A 26 12.96 3.20 4.39
C GLU A 26 13.93 4.29 3.91
N SER A 27 13.42 5.32 3.25
CA SER A 27 14.19 6.45 2.73
C SER A 27 13.28 7.62 2.34
N ILE A 28 13.90 8.78 2.09
CA ILE A 28 13.20 9.96 1.57
C ILE A 28 12.54 9.63 0.21
N ASP A 29 13.22 8.88 -0.65
CA ASP A 29 12.68 8.45 -1.95
C ASP A 29 11.47 7.54 -1.78
N SER A 30 11.47 6.67 -0.76
CA SER A 30 10.31 5.84 -0.42
C SER A 30 9.11 6.70 -0.02
N PHE A 31 9.32 7.74 0.79
CA PHE A 31 8.28 8.68 1.17
C PHE A 31 7.71 9.41 -0.06
N VAL A 32 8.58 9.94 -0.93
CA VAL A 32 8.17 10.69 -2.13
C VAL A 32 7.36 9.80 -3.07
N ASN A 33 7.81 8.56 -3.30
CA ASN A 33 7.08 7.61 -4.14
C ASN A 33 5.71 7.25 -3.56
N HIS A 34 5.60 7.12 -2.24
CA HIS A 34 4.34 6.85 -1.56
C HIS A 34 3.39 8.06 -1.62
N ALA A 35 3.92 9.27 -1.45
CA ALA A 35 3.14 10.51 -1.60
C ALA A 35 2.60 10.68 -3.03
N ILE A 36 3.43 10.40 -4.05
CA ILE A 36 3.01 10.44 -5.45
C ILE A 36 1.91 9.40 -5.71
N TYR A 37 2.05 8.19 -5.15
CA TYR A 37 1.02 7.15 -5.25
C TYR A 37 -0.31 7.59 -4.63
N TRP A 38 -0.29 8.13 -3.42
CA TRP A 38 -1.51 8.63 -2.77
C TRP A 38 -2.18 9.77 -3.53
N ILE A 39 -1.39 10.68 -4.09
CA ILE A 39 -1.93 11.73 -4.96
C ILE A 39 -2.53 11.09 -6.22
N ALA A 40 -1.88 10.11 -6.83
CA ALA A 40 -2.44 9.39 -7.98
C ALA A 40 -3.80 8.76 -7.66
N GLU A 41 -3.90 8.08 -6.52
CA GLU A 41 -5.14 7.45 -6.05
C GLU A 41 -6.24 8.49 -5.79
N LEU A 42 -5.94 9.59 -5.08
CA LEU A 42 -6.90 10.66 -4.76
C LEU A 42 -7.50 11.31 -6.01
N TYR A 43 -6.72 11.38 -7.10
CA TYR A 43 -7.15 11.98 -8.36
C TYR A 43 -7.62 10.94 -9.40
N GLY A 44 -7.79 9.67 -9.01
CA GLY A 44 -8.34 8.63 -9.89
C GLY A 44 -7.38 8.14 -10.98
N PHE A 45 -6.08 8.39 -10.82
CA PHE A 45 -4.99 7.96 -11.71
C PHE A 45 -4.26 6.71 -11.20
N GLY A 46 -4.94 5.92 -10.36
CA GLY A 46 -4.48 4.60 -9.89
C GLY A 46 -4.46 3.56 -11.01
N GLU A 47 -4.03 2.33 -10.68
CA GLU A 47 -3.74 1.24 -11.64
C GLU A 47 -4.89 0.80 -12.57
N GLN A 48 -6.08 1.38 -12.45
CA GLN A 48 -7.23 1.11 -13.31
C GLN A 48 -7.45 2.15 -14.43
N SER A 49 -6.58 3.15 -14.58
CA SER A 49 -6.63 4.03 -15.76
C SER A 49 -6.04 3.30 -16.97
N GLU A 50 -6.84 3.06 -18.00
CA GLU A 50 -6.46 2.47 -19.29
C GLU A 50 -5.47 3.34 -20.11
N GLY A 51 -4.35 3.75 -19.52
CA GLY A 51 -3.32 4.54 -20.17
C GLY A 51 -2.79 5.67 -19.29
N LYS A 52 -1.57 5.44 -18.78
CA LYS A 52 -0.69 6.32 -17.99
C LYS A 52 -1.14 6.56 -16.55
N SER A 53 -0.41 5.92 -15.62
CA SER A 53 -0.47 6.27 -14.20
C SER A 53 -0.07 7.74 -14.01
N LEU A 54 -0.47 8.38 -12.89
CA LEU A 54 0.06 9.72 -12.57
C LEU A 54 1.59 9.70 -12.46
N LYS A 55 2.17 8.56 -12.06
CA LYS A 55 3.62 8.31 -12.15
C LYS A 55 4.14 8.40 -13.58
N ASP A 56 3.43 7.88 -14.57
CA ASP A 56 3.79 8.00 -16.00
C ASP A 56 3.58 9.41 -16.55
N LEU A 57 2.56 10.14 -16.08
CA LEU A 57 2.33 11.54 -16.46
C LEU A 57 3.36 12.48 -15.83
N ILE A 58 3.71 12.25 -14.57
CA ILE A 58 4.80 12.96 -13.87
C ILE A 58 6.14 12.53 -14.47
N ALA A 59 6.35 11.25 -14.78
CA ALA A 59 7.57 10.78 -15.41
C ALA A 59 7.70 11.30 -16.85
N ASP A 60 6.65 11.41 -17.64
CA ASP A 60 6.72 12.00 -18.99
C ASP A 60 7.02 13.51 -18.95
N VAL A 61 6.61 14.22 -17.88
CA VAL A 61 6.88 15.66 -17.67
C VAL A 61 8.23 15.93 -17.01
N VAL A 62 8.74 15.01 -16.16
CA VAL A 62 9.96 15.18 -15.35
C VAL A 62 11.15 14.38 -15.92
N PHE A 63 10.91 13.27 -16.62
CA PHE A 63 11.91 12.33 -17.14
C PHE A 63 11.64 12.02 -18.62
N SER A 64 12.30 12.75 -19.53
CA SER A 64 12.37 12.32 -20.92
C SER A 64 13.05 10.94 -21.01
N LYS A 65 12.24 9.92 -21.31
CA LYS A 65 12.66 8.51 -21.48
C LYS A 65 13.85 8.41 -22.42
N LYS A 66 14.96 7.88 -21.90
CA LYS A 66 15.91 7.08 -22.68
C LYS A 66 15.84 5.66 -22.11
N GLY A 67 15.53 4.72 -22.99
CA GLY A 67 15.01 3.40 -22.66
C GLY A 67 15.91 2.57 -21.78
N THR A 68 15.26 1.76 -20.94
CA THR A 68 15.85 0.58 -20.34
C THR A 68 14.81 -0.52 -20.46
N GLU A 69 15.15 -1.56 -21.20
CA GLU A 69 14.39 -2.80 -21.28
C GLU A 69 14.19 -3.37 -19.86
N VAL A 70 12.94 -3.57 -19.48
CA VAL A 70 12.57 -4.24 -18.24
C VAL A 70 12.81 -5.73 -18.48
N LYS A 71 13.82 -6.32 -17.83
CA LYS A 71 13.93 -7.78 -17.73
C LYS A 71 12.80 -8.27 -16.84
N GLU A 72 11.88 -9.04 -17.41
CA GLU A 72 10.89 -9.80 -16.66
C GLU A 72 11.59 -10.72 -15.66
N THR A 73 11.34 -10.51 -14.38
CA THR A 73 11.70 -11.45 -13.33
C THR A 73 10.78 -12.67 -13.41
N PRO A 74 11.30 -13.90 -13.22
CA PRO A 74 10.47 -15.09 -13.30
C PRO A 74 9.45 -15.10 -12.15
N LYS A 75 8.16 -15.23 -12.50
CA LYS A 75 7.10 -15.60 -11.54
C LYS A 75 7.38 -17.01 -11.02
N VAL A 76 8.06 -17.12 -9.89
CA VAL A 76 8.16 -18.38 -9.14
C VAL A 76 6.81 -18.61 -8.47
N LYS A 77 6.03 -19.56 -8.99
CA LYS A 77 4.86 -20.11 -8.29
C LYS A 77 5.37 -20.92 -7.12
N VAL A 78 5.42 -20.32 -5.94
CA VAL A 78 5.61 -21.06 -4.69
C VAL A 78 4.24 -21.58 -4.27
N ALA A 79 3.99 -22.87 -4.52
CA ALA A 79 2.85 -23.58 -3.96
C ALA A 79 3.15 -23.89 -2.48
N VAL A 80 2.92 -22.91 -1.61
CA VAL A 80 2.72 -23.19 -0.19
C VAL A 80 1.26 -23.64 -0.06
N LYS A 81 1.01 -24.80 0.57
CA LYS A 81 -0.34 -25.15 1.02
C LYS A 81 -0.71 -24.17 2.13
N GLU A 82 -1.19 -23.01 1.74
CA GLU A 82 -1.68 -22.02 2.67
C GLU A 82 -3.01 -22.54 3.25
N PRO A 83 -3.25 -22.33 4.56
CA PRO A 83 -4.58 -22.54 5.11
C PRO A 83 -5.58 -21.70 4.31
N ASP A 84 -6.69 -22.33 3.92
CA ASP A 84 -7.78 -21.69 3.17
C ASP A 84 -8.52 -20.75 4.13
N ILE A 85 -7.93 -19.56 4.34
CA ILE A 85 -8.48 -18.52 5.21
C ILE A 85 -9.36 -17.62 4.34
N PRO A 86 -10.66 -17.47 4.68
CA PRO A 86 -11.56 -16.59 3.96
C PRO A 86 -11.00 -15.17 3.88
N ASN A 87 -11.22 -14.49 2.75
CA ASN A 87 -10.88 -13.07 2.55
C ASN A 87 -9.39 -12.71 2.77
N LYS A 88 -8.49 -13.70 2.87
CA LYS A 88 -7.07 -13.49 3.11
C LYS A 88 -6.44 -12.53 2.09
N ASP A 89 -6.68 -12.76 0.80
CA ASP A 89 -6.09 -11.94 -0.25
C ASP A 89 -6.62 -10.50 -0.20
N LEU A 90 -7.93 -10.34 0.02
CA LEU A 90 -8.57 -9.03 0.18
C LEU A 90 -7.99 -8.26 1.37
N ILE A 91 -7.80 -8.94 2.51
CA ILE A 91 -7.20 -8.34 3.70
C ILE A 91 -5.73 -7.99 3.46
N LEU A 92 -4.95 -8.85 2.82
CA LEU A 92 -3.54 -8.58 2.54
C LEU A 92 -3.35 -7.44 1.52
N GLU A 93 -4.22 -7.35 0.52
CA GLU A 93 -4.24 -6.24 -0.43
C GLU A 93 -4.54 -4.91 0.25
N SER A 94 -5.37 -4.90 1.29
CA SER A 94 -5.70 -3.67 2.04
C SER A 94 -4.47 -2.99 2.65
N TYR A 95 -3.41 -3.75 2.94
CA TYR A 95 -2.17 -3.22 3.48
C TYR A 95 -1.37 -2.42 2.45
N SER A 96 -1.53 -2.68 1.15
CA SER A 96 -0.69 -2.11 0.09
C SER A 96 0.81 -2.27 0.44
N SER A 97 1.55 -1.17 0.62
CA SER A 97 2.94 -1.17 1.07
C SER A 97 3.14 -1.07 2.59
N SER A 98 2.07 -0.93 3.38
CA SER A 98 2.15 -0.82 4.84
C SER A 98 2.41 -2.17 5.50
N LYS A 99 3.19 -2.17 6.59
CA LYS A 99 3.40 -3.35 7.45
C LYS A 99 2.40 -3.43 8.61
N PHE A 100 1.70 -2.36 8.93
CA PHE A 100 0.74 -2.31 10.03
C PHE A 100 -0.47 -1.46 9.66
N MET A 101 -1.64 -1.81 10.19
CA MET A 101 -2.85 -1.05 9.95
C MET A 101 -3.85 -1.27 11.10
N PHE A 102 -4.66 -0.24 11.39
CA PHE A 102 -5.75 -0.37 12.35
C PHE A 102 -6.85 -1.27 11.81
N GLU A 103 -7.46 -2.07 12.69
CA GLU A 103 -8.54 -2.98 12.33
C GLU A 103 -9.67 -2.30 11.54
N ASP A 104 -10.13 -1.13 12.01
CA ASP A 104 -11.18 -0.36 11.34
C ASP A 104 -10.76 0.11 9.94
N ALA A 105 -9.48 0.41 9.73
CA ALA A 105 -8.96 0.86 8.45
C ALA A 105 -8.84 -0.30 7.44
N ILE A 106 -8.40 -1.47 7.91
CA ILE A 106 -8.40 -2.71 7.13
C ILE A 106 -9.84 -3.05 6.72
N PHE A 107 -10.78 -3.01 7.66
CA PHE A 107 -12.18 -3.29 7.39
C PHE A 107 -12.76 -2.32 6.35
N ALA A 108 -12.56 -1.01 6.53
CA ALA A 108 -13.02 -0.01 5.59
C ALA A 108 -12.44 -0.23 4.19
N ALA A 109 -11.14 -0.52 4.08
CA ALA A 109 -10.48 -0.81 2.81
C ALA A 109 -11.07 -2.07 2.13
N CYS A 110 -11.37 -3.12 2.90
CA CYS A 110 -12.05 -4.31 2.37
C CYS A 110 -13.46 -4.00 1.86
N GLN A 111 -14.23 -3.20 2.60
CA GLN A 111 -15.56 -2.75 2.14
C GLN A 111 -15.48 -1.94 0.85
N PHE A 112 -14.50 -1.03 0.75
CA PHE A 112 -14.28 -0.25 -0.47
C PHE A 112 -13.86 -1.13 -1.65
N ALA A 113 -13.01 -2.13 -1.43
CA ALA A 113 -12.58 -3.06 -2.46
C ALA A 113 -13.75 -3.92 -2.95
N ALA A 114 -14.60 -4.44 -2.05
CA ALA A 114 -15.80 -5.18 -2.41
C ALA A 114 -16.75 -4.33 -3.27
N LEU A 115 -16.99 -3.08 -2.87
CA LEU A 115 -17.81 -2.13 -3.64
C LEU A 115 -17.21 -1.84 -5.03
N LYS A 116 -15.89 -1.65 -5.14
CA LYS A 116 -15.20 -1.45 -6.42
C LYS A 116 -15.35 -2.64 -7.37
N GLN A 117 -15.34 -3.86 -6.83
CA GLN A 117 -15.47 -5.09 -7.60
C GLN A 117 -16.94 -5.45 -7.91
N GLY A 118 -17.91 -4.67 -7.41
CA GLY A 118 -19.34 -4.98 -7.54
C GLY A 118 -19.79 -6.17 -6.70
N ASN A 119 -18.98 -6.58 -5.71
CA ASN A 119 -19.25 -7.68 -4.80
C ASN A 119 -19.99 -7.17 -3.56
N ALA A 120 -20.69 -8.08 -2.88
CA ALA A 120 -21.28 -7.78 -1.58
C ALA A 120 -20.18 -7.46 -0.55
N PRO A 121 -20.32 -6.38 0.25
CA PRO A 121 -19.37 -6.08 1.32
C PRO A 121 -19.29 -7.24 2.32
N ILE A 122 -18.09 -7.49 2.84
CA ILE A 122 -17.88 -8.52 3.86
C ILE A 122 -18.56 -8.12 5.17
N SER A 123 -19.13 -9.11 5.87
CA SER A 123 -19.67 -8.86 7.20
C SER A 123 -18.55 -8.63 8.21
N LYS A 124 -18.83 -7.88 9.28
CA LYS A 124 -17.84 -7.64 10.34
C LYS A 124 -17.45 -8.92 11.08
N GLU A 125 -18.36 -9.86 11.21
CA GLU A 125 -18.13 -11.17 11.83
C GLU A 125 -17.16 -12.03 11.00
N GLU A 126 -17.38 -12.10 9.68
CA GLU A 126 -16.48 -12.82 8.77
C GLU A 126 -15.10 -12.18 8.70
N PHE A 127 -15.05 -10.85 8.71
CA PHE A 127 -13.80 -10.09 8.74
C PHE A 127 -12.98 -10.41 9.99
N ASN A 128 -13.58 -10.33 11.18
CA ASN A 128 -12.90 -10.61 12.43
C ASN A 128 -12.41 -12.07 12.50
N LYS A 129 -13.24 -13.02 12.06
CA LYS A 129 -12.86 -14.42 11.98
C LYS A 129 -11.65 -14.63 11.05
N SER A 130 -11.61 -13.91 9.94
CA SER A 130 -10.50 -13.99 8.98
C SER A 130 -9.21 -13.44 9.61
N LEU A 131 -9.27 -12.33 10.35
CA LEU A 131 -8.12 -11.77 11.08
C LEU A 131 -7.60 -12.72 12.16
N GLU A 132 -8.48 -13.33 12.95
CA GLU A 132 -8.10 -14.32 13.98
C GLU A 132 -7.40 -15.53 13.36
N GLN A 133 -7.94 -16.08 12.28
CA GLN A 133 -7.33 -17.19 11.56
C GLN A 133 -5.97 -16.82 10.93
N MET A 134 -5.83 -15.58 10.44
CA MET A 134 -4.54 -15.06 9.97
C MET A 134 -3.53 -14.86 11.10
N ALA A 135 -4.00 -14.56 12.32
CA ALA A 135 -3.19 -14.48 13.52
C ALA A 135 -2.67 -15.86 13.93
N GLU A 136 -3.57 -16.84 14.02
CA GLU A 136 -3.25 -18.22 14.37
C GLU A 136 -2.28 -18.86 13.35
N ALA A 137 -2.42 -18.52 12.07
CA ALA A 137 -1.52 -18.95 11.01
C ALA A 137 -0.16 -18.21 11.00
N GLY A 138 0.04 -17.23 11.89
CA GLY A 138 1.28 -16.44 11.98
C GLY A 138 1.49 -15.46 10.82
N ILE A 139 0.44 -15.17 10.04
CA ILE A 139 0.48 -14.22 8.91
C ILE A 139 0.36 -12.77 9.43
N LEU A 140 -0.49 -12.58 10.44
CA LEU A 140 -0.67 -11.30 11.12
C LEU A 140 -0.31 -11.41 12.60
N THR A 141 0.10 -10.29 13.18
CA THR A 141 0.32 -10.14 14.62
C THR A 141 -0.60 -9.04 15.14
N GLN A 142 -1.44 -9.36 16.12
CA GLN A 142 -2.28 -8.37 16.80
C GLN A 142 -1.44 -7.51 17.75
N ILE A 143 -1.63 -6.20 17.71
CA ILE A 143 -0.95 -5.22 18.55
C ILE A 143 -2.02 -4.32 19.17
N GLN A 144 -2.05 -4.24 20.50
CA GLN A 144 -2.93 -3.32 21.19
C GLN A 144 -2.25 -1.94 21.30
N GLN A 145 -2.92 -0.90 20.80
CA GLN A 145 -2.47 0.50 20.93
C GLN A 145 -3.56 1.31 21.62
N GLY A 146 -3.50 1.39 22.95
CA GLY A 146 -4.53 2.03 23.76
C GLY A 146 -5.85 1.27 23.69
N ASP A 147 -6.91 1.96 23.30
CA ASP A 147 -8.26 1.43 23.10
C ASP A 147 -8.47 0.78 21.72
N LYS A 148 -7.45 0.81 20.84
CA LYS A 148 -7.56 0.31 19.47
C LYS A 148 -6.70 -0.92 19.20
N THR A 149 -7.21 -1.74 18.29
CA THR A 149 -6.52 -2.91 17.76
C THR A 149 -5.81 -2.56 16.45
N MET A 150 -4.54 -2.90 16.36
CA MET A 150 -3.76 -2.90 15.13
C MET A 150 -3.34 -4.30 14.75
N TRP A 151 -3.11 -4.49 13.47
CA TRP A 151 -2.67 -5.76 12.91
C TRP A 151 -1.41 -5.52 12.07
N LYS A 152 -0.33 -6.21 12.40
CA LYS A 152 0.95 -6.15 11.69
C LYS A 152 1.11 -7.36 10.77
N ARG A 153 1.47 -7.13 9.52
CA ARG A 153 1.85 -8.17 8.55
C ARG A 153 3.27 -8.67 8.85
N ASN A 154 3.42 -9.99 8.97
CA ASN A 154 4.70 -10.66 9.20
C ASN A 154 5.48 -10.90 7.91
#